data_AF-A0A2V7VKG5-F1
#
_entry.id   AF-A0A2V7VKG5-F1
#
_cell.length_a   1.000
_cell.length_b   1.000
_cell.length_c   1.000
_cell.angle_alpha   90.00
_cell.angle_beta   90.00
_cell.angle_gamma   90.00
#
_symmetry.space_group_name_H-M   'P 1'
#
loop_
_entity.id
_entity.type
_entity.pdbx_description
1 polymer ?
#
loop_
_entity_poly.entity_id
_entity_poly.type
_entity_poly.pdbx_seq_one_letter_code
_entity_poly.pdbx_strand_id
1 'polypeptide(L)'
;MAPAAAATGSQTPVPVVVKARGGTSSGAVSFTLVRPSTSVFIPRFFAAPVALDSDQVFVSTLLGPVLLLSEREASSSVAERAVRVASALNAAFDAAASRPVAFEARDSPAPAVAVAGGAVVVTATATDAAGYGRGPDPAMKGQRTTPRALGDFWAALLQDQLLLFVQHQRPSRVLEMSPRGKALVDLYAEAERRVGAAGGVPVALVSPLSPVQARAFREMAMVLPAGPSSAAAAVTGRWEGMMEETGSGERPIKLRLRLEGARLAGSLATQAGELAMEVPLESPSYDKGVVSFVVTSGGAPRLFRGTLQGSTISGTIQRAGGDKQALGRFSLRYAE
;
A
#
# COMPACT_ATOMS: atom_id res chain seq x y z
N MET A 1 -4.50 21.30 -39.71
CA MET A 1 -4.08 20.41 -38.60
C MET A 1 -5.35 19.73 -38.09
N ALA A 2 -5.57 18.46 -38.41
CA ALA A 2 -6.77 17.73 -37.98
C ALA A 2 -6.65 17.34 -36.50
N PRO A 3 -7.73 17.35 -35.70
CA PRO A 3 -7.68 16.90 -34.32
C PRO A 3 -7.54 15.38 -34.28
N ALA A 4 -6.68 14.88 -33.38
CA ALA A 4 -6.48 13.46 -33.14
C ALA A 4 -7.79 12.83 -32.65
N ALA A 5 -8.17 11.71 -33.27
CA ALA A 5 -9.35 10.93 -32.90
C ALA A 5 -9.24 10.44 -31.45
N ALA A 6 -10.31 10.63 -30.69
CA ALA A 6 -10.46 10.03 -29.36
C ALA A 6 -10.35 8.51 -29.49
N ALA A 7 -9.44 7.90 -28.71
CA ALA A 7 -9.33 6.45 -28.60
C ALA A 7 -10.62 5.90 -27.98
N THR A 8 -11.56 5.48 -28.81
CA THR A 8 -12.75 4.74 -28.38
C THR A 8 -12.31 3.33 -27.99
N GLY A 9 -12.12 3.08 -26.69
CA GLY A 9 -11.97 1.73 -26.18
C GLY A 9 -13.16 0.87 -26.61
N SER A 10 -12.92 -0.35 -27.08
CA SER A 10 -14.00 -1.26 -27.44
C SER A 10 -14.82 -1.63 -26.20
N GLN A 11 -16.14 -1.47 -26.30
CA GLN A 11 -17.12 -1.88 -25.31
C GLN A 11 -17.84 -3.12 -25.86
N THR A 12 -17.54 -4.29 -25.34
CA THR A 12 -18.22 -5.53 -25.75
C THR A 12 -19.19 -5.95 -24.65
N PRO A 13 -20.52 -5.92 -24.86
CA PRO A 13 -21.45 -6.49 -23.91
C PRO A 13 -21.31 -8.01 -23.92
N VAL A 14 -21.04 -8.61 -22.75
CA VAL A 14 -20.93 -10.05 -22.57
C VAL A 14 -22.07 -10.53 -21.67
N PRO A 15 -22.86 -11.54 -22.09
CA PRO A 15 -23.96 -12.05 -21.29
C PRO A 15 -23.44 -12.80 -20.07
N VAL A 16 -24.04 -12.56 -18.91
CA VAL A 16 -23.80 -13.34 -17.69
C VAL A 16 -24.68 -14.58 -17.74
N VAL A 17 -24.04 -15.76 -17.70
CA VAL A 17 -24.72 -17.05 -17.63
C VAL A 17 -24.38 -17.71 -16.30
N VAL A 18 -25.33 -17.73 -15.36
CA VAL A 18 -25.18 -18.47 -14.10
C VAL A 18 -25.74 -19.87 -14.30
N LYS A 19 -24.93 -20.89 -13.98
CA LYS A 19 -25.38 -22.28 -13.95
C LYS A 19 -25.39 -22.79 -12.52
N ALA A 20 -26.53 -23.31 -12.06
CA ALA A 20 -26.68 -23.89 -10.73
C ALA A 20 -27.57 -25.14 -10.80
N ARG A 21 -27.08 -26.28 -10.28
CA ARG A 21 -27.80 -27.58 -10.23
C ARG A 21 -28.52 -27.96 -11.55
N GLY A 22 -27.86 -27.76 -12.69
CA GLY A 22 -28.40 -28.06 -14.03
C GLY A 22 -29.32 -26.97 -14.62
N GLY A 23 -29.72 -25.96 -13.85
CA GLY A 23 -30.42 -24.78 -14.34
C GLY A 23 -29.47 -23.71 -14.89
N THR A 24 -29.93 -22.95 -15.88
CA THR A 24 -29.22 -21.79 -16.44
C THR A 24 -30.03 -20.53 -16.15
N SER A 25 -29.38 -19.42 -15.78
CA SER A 25 -30.06 -18.15 -15.48
C SER A 25 -30.89 -17.63 -16.66
N SER A 26 -32.10 -17.15 -16.38
CA SER A 26 -33.01 -16.53 -17.36
C SER A 26 -32.85 -15.00 -17.46
N GLY A 27 -32.00 -14.39 -16.64
CA GLY A 27 -31.80 -12.93 -16.60
C GLY A 27 -30.91 -12.41 -17.74
N ALA A 28 -31.29 -11.29 -18.35
CA ALA A 28 -30.52 -10.58 -19.38
C ALA A 28 -29.49 -9.61 -18.77
N VAL A 29 -28.72 -10.08 -17.79
CA VAL A 29 -27.64 -9.26 -17.21
C VAL A 29 -26.43 -9.35 -18.13
N SER A 30 -26.03 -8.23 -18.71
CA SER A 30 -24.79 -8.12 -19.48
C SER A 30 -23.78 -7.26 -18.72
N PHE A 31 -22.50 -7.62 -18.76
CA PHE A 31 -21.43 -6.70 -18.38
C PHE A 31 -20.82 -6.09 -19.64
N THR A 32 -20.55 -4.80 -19.61
CA THR A 32 -19.74 -4.16 -20.65
C THR A 32 -18.29 -4.48 -20.37
N LEU A 33 -17.69 -5.34 -21.20
CA LEU A 33 -16.25 -5.49 -21.26
C LEU A 33 -15.69 -4.20 -21.85
N VAL A 34 -15.34 -3.25 -20.99
CA VAL A 34 -14.49 -2.14 -21.37
C VAL A 34 -13.08 -2.70 -21.41
N ARG A 35 -12.42 -2.65 -22.56
CA ARG A 35 -10.96 -2.79 -22.62
C ARG A 35 -10.41 -1.37 -22.52
N PRO A 36 -10.21 -0.81 -21.30
CA PRO A 36 -9.49 0.45 -21.20
C PRO A 36 -8.14 0.20 -21.86
N SER A 37 -7.79 1.00 -22.85
CA SER A 37 -6.48 1.01 -23.51
C SER A 37 -5.42 1.57 -22.56
N THR A 38 -5.42 1.14 -21.29
CA THR A 38 -4.46 1.57 -20.30
C THR A 38 -3.41 0.49 -20.21
N SER A 39 -2.19 0.86 -20.57
CA SER A 39 -0.97 0.11 -20.23
C SER A 39 -0.84 -0.13 -18.72
N VAL A 40 -1.57 0.64 -17.90
CA VAL A 40 -1.61 0.59 -16.43
C VAL A 40 -2.74 -0.32 -15.93
N PHE A 41 -2.42 -1.14 -14.94
CA PHE A 41 -3.34 -2.02 -14.24
C PHE A 41 -4.12 -1.27 -13.17
N ILE A 42 -5.45 -1.41 -13.19
CA ILE A 42 -6.35 -0.95 -12.13
C ILE A 42 -7.09 -2.18 -11.58
N PRO A 43 -6.98 -2.48 -10.28
CA PRO A 43 -7.64 -3.65 -9.71
C PRO A 43 -9.16 -3.50 -9.77
N ARG A 44 -9.82 -4.63 -10.04
CA ARG A 44 -11.27 -4.78 -9.90
C ARG A 44 -11.57 -5.81 -8.84
N PHE A 45 -12.46 -5.46 -7.92
CA PHE A 45 -12.85 -6.28 -6.81
C PHE A 45 -14.05 -7.15 -7.18
N PHE A 46 -14.04 -8.40 -6.75
CA PHE A 46 -15.15 -9.33 -6.93
C PHE A 46 -15.21 -10.32 -5.77
N ALA A 47 -16.40 -10.84 -5.49
CA ALA A 47 -16.57 -11.93 -4.54
C ALA A 47 -16.05 -13.25 -5.14
N ALA A 48 -15.30 -14.03 -4.37
CA ALA A 48 -14.79 -15.33 -4.78
C ALA A 48 -14.99 -16.36 -3.65
N PRO A 49 -15.45 -17.58 -3.96
CA PRO A 49 -15.59 -18.64 -2.95
C PRO A 49 -14.21 -19.06 -2.41
N VAL A 50 -14.14 -19.33 -1.11
CA VAL A 50 -12.95 -19.95 -0.49
C VAL A 50 -12.87 -21.43 -0.88
N ALA A 51 -13.99 -22.13 -0.73
CA ALA A 51 -14.26 -23.49 -1.18
C ALA A 51 -15.78 -23.63 -1.38
N LEU A 52 -16.24 -24.69 -2.06
CA LEU A 52 -17.66 -24.87 -2.38
C LEU A 52 -18.58 -24.91 -1.14
N ASP A 53 -18.09 -25.45 -0.02
CA ASP A 53 -18.86 -25.62 1.22
C ASP A 53 -18.38 -24.73 2.37
N SER A 54 -17.58 -23.69 2.07
CA SER A 54 -17.08 -22.78 3.09
C SER A 54 -18.16 -21.76 3.50
N ASP A 55 -18.23 -21.47 4.79
CA ASP A 55 -18.98 -20.34 5.35
C ASP A 55 -18.27 -18.99 5.12
N GLN A 56 -17.09 -19.01 4.48
CA GLN A 56 -16.28 -17.84 4.22
C GLN A 56 -16.22 -17.49 2.73
N VAL A 57 -16.12 -16.20 2.44
CA VAL A 57 -16.03 -15.68 1.08
C VAL A 57 -14.91 -14.65 1.00
N PHE A 58 -14.10 -14.74 -0.04
CA PHE A 58 -13.10 -13.72 -0.33
C PHE A 58 -13.72 -12.53 -1.05
N VAL A 59 -13.22 -11.34 -0.76
CA VAL A 59 -13.21 -10.23 -1.72
C VAL A 59 -11.83 -10.22 -2.35
N SER A 60 -11.78 -10.44 -3.66
CA SER A 60 -10.56 -10.68 -4.44
C SER A 60 -10.39 -9.67 -5.56
N THR A 61 -9.17 -9.58 -6.06
CA THR A 61 -8.84 -8.99 -7.36
C THR A 61 -8.20 -10.05 -8.25
N LEU A 62 -7.84 -9.68 -9.49
CA LEU A 62 -7.01 -10.55 -10.33
C LEU A 62 -5.63 -10.84 -9.73
N LEU A 63 -5.19 -10.08 -8.71
CA LEU A 63 -3.93 -10.31 -8.01
C LEU A 63 -4.03 -11.36 -6.89
N GLY A 64 -5.26 -11.72 -6.48
CA GLY A 64 -5.52 -12.62 -5.37
C GLY A 64 -6.54 -12.07 -4.36
N PRO A 65 -6.75 -12.79 -3.22
CA PRO A 65 -7.67 -12.35 -2.18
C PRO A 65 -7.15 -11.09 -1.49
N VAL A 66 -8.08 -10.21 -1.09
CA VAL A 66 -7.80 -8.96 -0.36
C VAL A 66 -8.45 -9.00 1.02
N LEU A 67 -9.72 -9.41 1.10
CA LEU A 67 -10.45 -9.55 2.37
C LEU A 67 -11.01 -10.97 2.49
N LEU A 68 -11.09 -11.49 3.72
CA LEU A 68 -11.83 -12.71 4.05
C LEU A 68 -13.02 -12.34 4.94
N LEU A 69 -14.23 -12.61 4.46
CA LEU A 69 -15.47 -12.37 5.18
C LEU A 69 -16.04 -13.70 5.68
N SER A 70 -16.48 -13.75 6.93
CA SER A 70 -17.08 -14.92 7.58
C SER A 70 -18.48 -14.65 8.16
N GLU A 71 -18.89 -13.38 8.26
CA GLU A 71 -20.24 -13.01 8.69
C GLU A 71 -21.08 -12.43 7.56
N ARG A 72 -22.40 -12.63 7.61
CA ARG A 72 -23.34 -12.02 6.66
C ARG A 72 -23.80 -10.61 7.06
N GLU A 73 -23.64 -10.20 8.33
CA GLU A 73 -24.26 -8.96 8.86
C GLU A 73 -25.76 -8.88 8.48
N ALA A 74 -26.22 -7.73 7.97
CA ALA A 74 -27.59 -7.52 7.48
C ALA A 74 -27.88 -8.15 6.10
N SER A 75 -26.88 -8.81 5.48
CA SER A 75 -27.01 -9.49 4.19
C SER A 75 -27.77 -10.82 4.29
N SER A 76 -28.30 -11.32 3.17
CA SER A 76 -28.90 -12.67 3.16
C SER A 76 -27.84 -13.77 3.30
N SER A 77 -26.61 -13.51 2.85
CA SER A 77 -25.48 -14.44 2.92
C SER A 77 -24.13 -13.71 2.98
N VAL A 78 -23.07 -14.44 3.38
CA VAL A 78 -21.68 -13.93 3.34
C VAL A 78 -21.28 -13.58 1.91
N ALA A 79 -21.73 -14.36 0.92
CA ALA A 79 -21.49 -14.10 -0.50
C ALA A 79 -22.12 -12.79 -0.97
N GLU A 80 -23.38 -12.53 -0.59
CA GLU A 80 -24.03 -11.25 -0.94
C GLU A 80 -23.32 -10.07 -0.26
N ARG A 81 -22.86 -10.24 0.99
CA ARG A 81 -22.06 -9.21 1.66
C ARG A 81 -20.76 -8.94 0.89
N ALA A 82 -20.04 -9.98 0.48
CA ALA A 82 -18.82 -9.85 -0.31
C ALA A 82 -19.06 -9.13 -1.65
N VAL A 83 -20.18 -9.42 -2.33
CA VAL A 83 -20.57 -8.71 -3.57
C VAL A 83 -20.80 -7.22 -3.31
N ARG A 84 -21.51 -6.87 -2.22
CA ARG A 84 -21.72 -5.46 -1.86
C ARG A 84 -20.41 -4.74 -1.51
N VAL A 85 -19.53 -5.38 -0.73
CA VAL A 85 -18.21 -4.84 -0.39
C VAL A 85 -17.37 -4.63 -1.66
N ALA A 86 -17.32 -5.62 -2.56
CA ALA A 86 -16.62 -5.52 -3.83
C ALA A 86 -17.16 -4.37 -4.69
N SER A 87 -18.48 -4.21 -4.78
CA SER A 87 -19.12 -3.12 -5.49
C SER A 87 -18.75 -1.74 -4.90
N ALA A 88 -18.80 -1.59 -3.57
CA ALA A 88 -18.40 -0.36 -2.89
C ALA A 88 -16.92 -0.01 -3.12
N LEU A 89 -16.03 -1.02 -3.11
CA LEU A 89 -14.61 -0.85 -3.42
C LEU A 89 -14.38 -0.41 -4.87
N ASN A 90 -15.03 -1.06 -5.84
CA ASN A 90 -14.95 -0.66 -7.24
C ASN A 90 -15.41 0.80 -7.43
N ALA A 91 -16.53 1.19 -6.81
CA ALA A 91 -17.03 2.56 -6.88
C ALA A 91 -16.06 3.58 -6.25
N ALA A 92 -15.38 3.23 -5.16
CA ALA A 92 -14.36 4.08 -4.55
C ALA A 92 -13.12 4.23 -5.44
N PHE A 93 -12.67 3.15 -6.09
CA PHE A 93 -11.54 3.18 -7.03
C PHE A 93 -11.88 3.96 -8.31
N ASP A 94 -13.10 3.84 -8.83
CA ASP A 94 -13.57 4.65 -9.97
C ASP A 94 -13.66 6.13 -9.60
N ALA A 95 -14.18 6.45 -8.41
CA ALA A 95 -14.27 7.83 -7.94
C ALA A 95 -12.89 8.48 -7.77
N ALA A 96 -11.88 7.71 -7.37
CA ALA A 96 -10.51 8.20 -7.14
C ALA A 96 -9.84 8.78 -8.40
N ALA A 97 -10.32 8.45 -9.60
CA ALA A 97 -9.86 9.07 -10.85
C ALA A 97 -10.28 10.54 -11.00
N SER A 98 -11.30 10.99 -10.26
CA SER A 98 -11.91 12.32 -10.40
C SER A 98 -11.87 13.16 -9.12
N ARG A 99 -11.66 12.54 -7.95
CA ARG A 99 -11.62 13.22 -6.65
C ARG A 99 -10.69 12.51 -5.67
N PRO A 100 -10.17 13.21 -4.66
CA PRO A 100 -9.42 12.56 -3.59
C PRO A 100 -10.26 11.50 -2.86
N VAL A 101 -9.72 10.30 -2.75
CA VAL A 101 -10.30 9.18 -2.00
C VAL A 101 -9.20 8.64 -1.07
N ALA A 102 -9.57 8.34 0.16
CA ALA A 102 -8.73 7.64 1.11
C ALA A 102 -9.60 6.67 1.93
N PHE A 103 -9.05 5.51 2.26
CA PHE A 103 -9.64 4.57 3.20
C PHE A 103 -9.09 4.81 4.60
N GLU A 104 -9.97 4.72 5.58
CA GLU A 104 -9.65 4.86 7.00
C GLU A 104 -10.37 3.78 7.81
N ALA A 105 -9.77 3.39 8.93
CA ALA A 105 -10.47 2.63 9.95
C ALA A 105 -11.35 3.57 10.78
N ARG A 106 -12.55 3.12 11.12
CA ARG A 106 -13.48 3.79 12.02
C ARG A 106 -13.90 2.85 13.12
N ASP A 107 -14.01 3.37 14.33
CA ASP A 107 -14.42 2.60 15.51
C ASP A 107 -15.90 2.76 15.88
N SER A 108 -16.59 3.76 15.32
CA SER A 108 -17.98 4.09 15.67
C SER A 108 -18.89 4.07 14.44
N PRO A 109 -20.09 3.45 14.51
CA PRO A 109 -20.66 2.75 15.67
C PRO A 109 -20.03 1.36 15.94
N ALA A 110 -19.24 0.84 15.00
CA ALA A 110 -18.49 -0.40 15.13
C ALA A 110 -17.17 -0.30 14.32
N PRO A 111 -16.16 -1.15 14.62
CA PRO A 111 -14.95 -1.27 13.83
C PRO A 111 -15.25 -1.53 12.35
N ALA A 112 -14.78 -0.67 11.45
CA ALA A 112 -15.09 -0.71 10.03
C ALA A 112 -14.00 -0.03 9.20
N VAL A 113 -13.97 -0.34 7.89
CA VAL A 113 -13.27 0.46 6.89
C VAL A 113 -14.27 1.35 6.18
N ALA A 114 -13.95 2.62 6.03
CA ALA A 114 -14.77 3.61 5.34
C ALA A 114 -13.94 4.46 4.38
N VAL A 115 -14.63 5.11 3.43
CA VAL A 115 -14.02 6.23 2.68
C VAL A 115 -14.01 7.45 3.61
N ALA A 116 -12.86 8.12 3.74
CA ALA A 116 -12.70 9.31 4.58
C ALA A 116 -13.78 10.36 4.29
N GLY A 117 -14.48 10.82 5.35
CA GLY A 117 -15.64 11.72 5.23
C GLY A 117 -16.86 11.14 4.50
N GLY A 118 -16.84 9.87 4.10
CA GLY A 118 -17.89 9.19 3.33
C GLY A 118 -18.47 7.96 4.02
N ALA A 119 -19.00 7.03 3.23
CA ALA A 119 -19.70 5.84 3.72
C ALA A 119 -18.75 4.71 4.19
N VAL A 120 -19.29 3.86 5.07
CA VAL A 120 -18.67 2.58 5.44
C VAL A 120 -18.67 1.64 4.23
N VAL A 121 -17.54 0.99 4.01
CA VAL A 121 -17.31 0.04 2.92
C VAL A 121 -17.48 -1.40 3.44
N VAL A 122 -16.93 -1.70 4.61
CA VAL A 122 -17.04 -3.00 5.27
C VAL A 122 -16.89 -2.86 6.78
N THR A 123 -17.77 -3.50 7.55
CA THR A 123 -17.63 -3.61 9.01
C THR A 123 -16.73 -4.80 9.34
N ALA A 124 -15.77 -4.66 10.25
CA ALA A 124 -15.02 -5.79 10.77
C ALA A 124 -15.78 -6.41 11.95
N THR A 125 -16.25 -7.65 11.82
CA THR A 125 -17.00 -8.31 12.90
C THR A 125 -16.12 -9.24 13.74
N ALA A 126 -16.62 -9.67 14.90
CA ALA A 126 -15.96 -10.69 15.71
C ALA A 126 -15.85 -12.03 14.97
N THR A 127 -16.86 -12.38 14.16
CA THR A 127 -16.85 -13.60 13.35
C THR A 127 -15.82 -13.52 12.24
N ASP A 128 -15.65 -12.34 11.59
CA ASP A 128 -14.58 -12.13 10.60
C ASP A 128 -13.20 -12.27 11.24
N ALA A 129 -12.98 -11.64 12.39
CA ALA A 129 -11.73 -11.75 13.15
C ALA A 129 -11.40 -13.20 13.54
N ALA A 130 -12.39 -13.96 14.00
CA ALA A 130 -12.23 -15.39 14.30
C ALA A 130 -12.04 -16.23 13.03
N GLY A 131 -12.62 -15.80 11.91
CA GLY A 131 -12.52 -16.45 10.61
C GLY A 131 -11.09 -16.53 10.08
N TYR A 132 -10.27 -15.50 10.33
CA TYR A 132 -8.85 -15.52 9.97
C TYR A 132 -8.08 -16.63 10.67
N GLY A 133 -8.46 -17.05 11.88
CA GLY A 133 -7.82 -18.18 12.57
C GLY A 133 -8.20 -19.56 12.02
N ARG A 134 -9.28 -19.63 11.23
CA ARG A 134 -9.83 -20.86 10.60
C ARG A 134 -9.70 -20.86 9.07
N GLY A 135 -9.01 -19.87 8.51
CA GLY A 135 -8.92 -19.67 7.07
C GLY A 135 -8.30 -20.85 6.32
N PRO A 136 -8.46 -20.88 4.99
CA PRO A 136 -8.10 -22.02 4.15
C PRO A 136 -6.58 -22.28 4.08
N ASP A 137 -5.76 -21.24 4.28
CA ASP A 137 -4.31 -21.35 4.17
C ASP A 137 -3.70 -21.90 5.47
N PRO A 138 -2.75 -22.84 5.42
CA PRO A 138 -2.07 -23.34 6.63
C PRO A 138 -1.43 -22.23 7.48
N ALA A 139 -0.93 -21.16 6.84
CA ALA A 139 -0.37 -20.00 7.52
C ALA A 139 -1.41 -19.17 8.32
N MET A 140 -2.70 -19.41 8.10
CA MET A 140 -3.83 -18.79 8.80
C MET A 140 -4.17 -19.46 10.13
N LYS A 141 -3.82 -20.73 10.28
CA LYS A 141 -4.26 -21.53 11.42
C LYS A 141 -3.75 -20.95 12.74
N GLY A 142 -4.69 -20.72 13.66
CA GLY A 142 -4.38 -20.26 15.01
C GLY A 142 -4.12 -18.75 15.14
N GLN A 143 -4.23 -17.98 14.06
CA GLN A 143 -4.18 -16.53 14.14
C GLN A 143 -5.31 -15.98 15.03
N ARG A 144 -5.00 -14.93 15.79
CA ARG A 144 -5.95 -14.24 16.66
C ARG A 144 -5.86 -12.75 16.41
N THR A 145 -7.01 -12.09 16.31
CA THR A 145 -7.12 -10.64 16.18
C THR A 145 -8.41 -10.14 16.80
N THR A 146 -8.53 -8.84 16.97
CA THR A 146 -9.76 -8.18 17.37
C THR A 146 -10.42 -7.53 16.14
N PRO A 147 -11.74 -7.27 16.19
CA PRO A 147 -12.42 -6.53 15.11
C PRO A 147 -11.75 -5.19 14.78
N ARG A 148 -11.31 -4.44 15.80
CA ARG A 148 -10.56 -3.19 15.62
C ARG A 148 -9.28 -3.40 14.84
N ALA A 149 -8.41 -4.30 15.31
CA ALA A 149 -7.13 -4.55 14.64
C ALA A 149 -7.30 -5.11 13.23
N LEU A 150 -8.36 -5.88 12.97
CA LEU A 150 -8.73 -6.33 11.63
C LEU A 150 -9.16 -5.16 10.74
N GLY A 151 -10.00 -4.25 11.25
CA GLY A 151 -10.41 -3.03 10.54
C GLY A 151 -9.22 -2.13 10.19
N ASP A 152 -8.28 -1.94 11.13
CA ASP A 152 -7.04 -1.20 10.89
C ASP A 152 -6.20 -1.82 9.77
N PHE A 153 -6.04 -3.15 9.81
CA PHE A 153 -5.28 -3.89 8.81
C PHE A 153 -5.95 -3.85 7.42
N TRP A 154 -7.27 -4.02 7.35
CA TRP A 154 -8.03 -3.89 6.09
C TRP A 154 -7.94 -2.47 5.53
N ALA A 155 -8.04 -1.45 6.37
CA ALA A 155 -7.88 -0.05 5.93
C ALA A 155 -6.48 0.20 5.37
N ALA A 156 -5.43 -0.29 6.03
CA ALA A 156 -4.05 -0.20 5.55
C ALA A 156 -3.87 -0.89 4.18
N LEU A 157 -4.39 -2.12 4.05
CA LEU A 157 -4.31 -2.90 2.81
C LEU A 157 -5.03 -2.22 1.65
N LEU A 158 -6.26 -1.75 1.87
CA LEU A 158 -7.06 -1.08 0.84
C LEU A 158 -6.48 0.30 0.48
N GLN A 159 -5.94 1.03 1.46
CA GLN A 159 -5.28 2.31 1.20
C GLN A 159 -4.00 2.12 0.37
N ASP A 160 -3.16 1.12 0.68
CA ASP A 160 -1.96 0.84 -0.10
C ASP A 160 -2.28 0.38 -1.55
N GLN A 161 -3.36 -0.40 -1.73
CA GLN A 161 -3.86 -0.76 -3.07
C GLN A 161 -4.30 0.49 -3.86
N LEU A 162 -5.02 1.41 -3.22
CA LEU A 162 -5.46 2.66 -3.84
C LEU A 162 -4.26 3.56 -4.19
N LEU A 163 -3.32 3.71 -3.26
CA LEU A 163 -2.10 4.49 -3.44
C LEU A 163 -1.30 3.98 -4.64
N LEU A 164 -1.05 2.67 -4.70
CA LEU A 164 -0.22 2.08 -5.75
C LEU A 164 -0.89 2.14 -7.12
N PHE A 165 -2.12 1.61 -7.23
CA PHE A 165 -2.70 1.32 -8.54
C PHE A 165 -3.47 2.50 -9.14
N VAL A 166 -3.98 3.43 -8.32
CA VAL A 166 -4.77 4.56 -8.81
C VAL A 166 -4.03 5.89 -8.63
N GLN A 167 -3.40 6.10 -7.47
CA GLN A 167 -2.73 7.37 -7.18
C GLN A 167 -1.26 7.38 -7.59
N HIS A 168 -0.72 6.21 -7.99
CA HIS A 168 0.66 6.01 -8.43
C HIS A 168 1.70 6.45 -7.40
N GLN A 169 1.37 6.27 -6.13
CA GLN A 169 2.20 6.60 -4.98
C GLN A 169 2.77 5.33 -4.34
N ARG A 170 3.90 5.48 -3.65
CA ARG A 170 4.52 4.37 -2.92
C ARG A 170 3.62 3.92 -1.76
N PRO A 171 3.23 2.64 -1.69
CA PRO A 171 2.49 2.09 -0.55
C PRO A 171 3.40 1.92 0.66
N SER A 172 2.87 2.11 1.87
CA SER A 172 3.66 1.92 3.10
C SER A 172 2.87 1.41 4.30
N ARG A 173 1.53 1.55 4.31
CA ARG A 173 0.73 1.30 5.51
C ARG A 173 0.79 -0.16 5.96
N VAL A 174 0.73 -1.09 5.02
CA VAL A 174 0.88 -2.51 5.33
C VAL A 174 2.30 -2.82 5.77
N LEU A 175 3.31 -2.18 5.17
CA LEU A 175 4.72 -2.38 5.54
C LEU A 175 5.01 -1.92 6.98
N GLU A 176 4.36 -0.85 7.44
CA GLU A 176 4.44 -0.37 8.81
C GLU A 176 3.87 -1.36 9.83
N MET A 177 2.90 -2.18 9.41
CA MET A 177 2.27 -3.21 10.25
C MET A 177 2.93 -4.59 10.12
N SER A 178 3.40 -4.96 8.92
CA SER A 178 3.86 -6.30 8.57
C SER A 178 4.90 -6.27 7.45
N PRO A 179 5.99 -7.05 7.54
CA PRO A 179 7.01 -7.10 6.49
C PRO A 179 6.46 -7.59 5.14
N ARG A 180 5.29 -8.23 5.13
CA ARG A 180 4.63 -8.68 3.89
C ARG A 180 4.18 -7.53 2.99
N GLY A 181 4.04 -6.31 3.52
CA GLY A 181 3.80 -5.11 2.72
C GLY A 181 4.89 -4.81 1.69
N LYS A 182 6.10 -5.40 1.86
CA LYS A 182 7.19 -5.29 0.89
C LYS A 182 6.79 -5.73 -0.52
N ALA A 183 5.83 -6.66 -0.66
CA ALA A 183 5.34 -7.08 -1.97
C ALA A 183 4.81 -5.92 -2.83
N LEU A 184 4.09 -4.97 -2.23
CA LEU A 184 3.57 -3.79 -2.94
C LEU A 184 4.66 -2.74 -3.19
N VAL A 185 5.61 -2.60 -2.25
CA VAL A 185 6.75 -1.67 -2.41
C VAL A 185 7.67 -2.12 -3.54
N ASP A 186 7.95 -3.42 -3.64
CA ASP A 186 8.80 -3.98 -4.70
C ASP A 186 8.13 -3.84 -6.07
N LEU A 187 6.81 -4.06 -6.14
CA LEU A 187 6.04 -3.80 -7.36
C LEU A 187 6.06 -2.33 -7.76
N TYR A 188 5.94 -1.41 -6.80
CA TYR A 188 6.05 0.02 -7.03
C TYR A 188 7.44 0.41 -7.58
N ALA A 189 8.52 -0.08 -6.97
CA ALA A 189 9.89 0.19 -7.41
C ALA A 189 10.14 -0.34 -8.83
N GLU A 190 9.66 -1.55 -9.14
CA GLU A 190 9.77 -2.12 -10.48
C GLU A 190 8.96 -1.33 -11.53
N ALA A 191 7.76 -0.87 -11.17
CA ALA A 191 6.96 0.00 -12.04
C ALA A 191 7.68 1.32 -12.30
N GLU A 192 8.18 1.99 -11.26
CA GLU A 192 8.93 3.24 -11.36
C GLU A 192 10.19 3.07 -12.23
N ARG A 193 10.89 1.94 -12.12
CA ARG A 193 12.05 1.61 -12.97
C ARG A 193 11.68 1.48 -14.45
N ARG A 194 10.52 0.91 -14.77
CA ARG A 194 10.11 0.65 -16.16
C ARG A 194 9.47 1.85 -16.85
N VAL A 195 8.65 2.61 -16.13
CA VAL A 195 7.82 3.68 -16.73
C VAL A 195 7.99 5.04 -16.07
N GLY A 196 8.90 5.18 -15.11
CA GLY A 196 9.18 6.43 -14.41
C GLY A 196 8.26 6.67 -13.21
N ALA A 197 8.58 7.72 -12.45
CA ALA A 197 7.80 8.11 -11.27
C ALA A 197 6.36 8.51 -11.66
N ALA A 198 5.40 8.11 -10.83
CA ALA A 198 3.97 8.35 -11.05
C ALA A 198 3.37 7.76 -12.36
N GLY A 199 4.09 6.87 -13.06
CA GLY A 199 3.61 6.24 -14.31
C GLY A 199 2.60 5.11 -14.12
N GLY A 200 2.28 4.75 -12.87
CA GLY A 200 1.41 3.64 -12.52
C GLY A 200 2.03 2.26 -12.75
N VAL A 201 1.33 1.19 -12.35
CA VAL A 201 1.82 -0.19 -12.50
C VAL A 201 1.44 -0.73 -13.88
N PRO A 202 2.40 -1.07 -14.77
CA PRO A 202 2.07 -1.67 -16.05
C PRO A 202 1.39 -3.04 -15.91
N VAL A 203 0.39 -3.33 -16.75
CA VAL A 203 -0.32 -4.62 -16.79
C VAL A 203 0.65 -5.79 -16.94
N ALA A 204 1.73 -5.61 -17.72
CA ALA A 204 2.75 -6.63 -17.95
C ALA A 204 3.55 -7.02 -16.69
N LEU A 205 3.50 -6.23 -15.60
CA LEU A 205 4.13 -6.60 -14.32
C LEU A 205 3.27 -7.56 -13.47
N VAL A 206 1.97 -7.62 -13.75
CA VAL A 206 0.99 -8.29 -12.90
C VAL A 206 0.10 -9.27 -13.66
N SER A 207 0.28 -9.41 -14.98
CA SER A 207 -0.50 -10.32 -15.81
C SER A 207 0.38 -11.01 -16.87
N PRO A 208 0.61 -12.34 -16.76
CA PRO A 208 0.24 -13.19 -15.63
C PRO A 208 1.13 -12.92 -14.40
N LEU A 209 0.61 -13.18 -13.20
CA LEU A 209 1.43 -13.20 -11.99
C LEU A 209 2.35 -14.42 -11.98
N SER A 210 3.61 -14.21 -11.58
CA SER A 210 4.45 -15.34 -11.19
C SER A 210 3.89 -16.03 -9.93
N PRO A 211 4.15 -17.34 -9.73
CA PRO A 211 3.72 -18.04 -8.52
C PRO A 211 4.22 -17.38 -7.22
N VAL A 212 5.41 -16.77 -7.27
CA VAL A 212 6.00 -16.05 -6.14
C VAL A 212 5.20 -14.79 -5.81
N GLN A 213 4.84 -13.98 -6.81
CA GLN A 213 4.02 -12.79 -6.60
C GLN A 213 2.61 -13.13 -6.13
N ALA A 214 1.97 -14.14 -6.74
CA ALA A 214 0.65 -14.60 -6.33
C ALA A 214 0.64 -15.08 -4.87
N ARG A 215 1.69 -15.81 -4.46
CA ARG A 215 1.88 -16.21 -3.06
C ARG A 215 2.09 -15.01 -2.14
N ALA A 216 2.95 -14.07 -2.53
CA ALA A 216 3.24 -12.88 -1.74
C ALA A 216 1.99 -12.01 -1.51
N PHE A 217 1.16 -11.79 -2.54
CA PHE A 217 -0.10 -11.04 -2.39
C PHE A 217 -1.12 -11.77 -1.51
N ARG A 218 -1.26 -13.10 -1.66
CA ARG A 218 -2.12 -13.90 -0.79
C ARG A 218 -1.65 -13.83 0.66
N GLU A 219 -0.37 -14.11 0.94
CA GLU A 219 0.16 -14.07 2.31
C GLU A 219 0.06 -12.68 2.92
N MET A 220 0.31 -11.62 2.14
CA MET A 220 0.18 -10.24 2.59
C MET A 220 -1.25 -9.92 3.06
N ALA A 221 -2.28 -10.41 2.37
CA ALA A 221 -3.67 -10.14 2.72
C ALA A 221 -4.22 -11.09 3.79
N MET A 222 -3.77 -12.35 3.81
CA MET A 222 -4.37 -13.41 4.61
C MET A 222 -3.60 -13.72 5.91
N VAL A 223 -2.32 -13.36 5.99
CA VAL A 223 -1.53 -13.55 7.22
C VAL A 223 -1.46 -12.25 8.00
N LEU A 224 -2.25 -12.19 9.07
CA LEU A 224 -2.36 -11.00 9.90
C LEU A 224 -1.01 -10.60 10.52
N PRO A 225 -0.79 -9.30 10.74
CA PRO A 225 0.36 -8.80 11.49
C PRO A 225 0.48 -9.50 12.85
N ALA A 226 1.66 -10.05 13.14
CA ALA A 226 1.97 -10.67 14.43
C ALA A 226 3.34 -10.15 14.93
N GLY A 227 3.42 -9.82 16.22
CA GLY A 227 4.63 -9.26 16.84
C GLY A 227 4.70 -7.73 16.79
N PRO A 228 5.82 -7.13 17.23
CA PRO A 228 5.99 -5.68 17.25
C PRO A 228 6.04 -5.14 15.81
N SER A 229 5.04 -4.35 15.45
CA SER A 229 5.06 -3.52 14.25
C SER A 229 6.09 -2.39 14.43
N SER A 230 6.73 -1.98 13.34
CA SER A 230 7.62 -0.81 13.36
C SER A 230 7.31 0.04 12.15
N ALA A 231 6.73 1.21 12.40
CA ALA A 231 6.49 2.21 11.35
C ALA A 231 7.78 2.51 10.58
N ALA A 232 8.93 2.45 11.27
CA ALA A 232 10.24 2.71 10.67
C ALA A 232 10.62 1.71 9.55
N ALA A 233 9.93 0.56 9.42
CA ALA A 233 10.07 -0.32 8.27
C ALA A 233 9.85 0.42 6.92
N ALA A 234 8.95 1.41 6.89
CA ALA A 234 8.63 2.18 5.68
C ALA A 234 9.83 2.93 5.08
N VAL A 235 10.81 3.31 5.91
CA VAL A 235 12.00 4.08 5.52
C VAL A 235 13.28 3.25 5.48
N THR A 236 13.22 1.96 5.81
CA THR A 236 14.40 1.07 5.68
C THR A 236 14.85 0.95 4.23
N GLY A 237 16.16 0.84 4.03
CA GLY A 237 16.79 0.74 2.72
C GLY A 237 17.91 1.76 2.53
N ARG A 238 18.35 1.90 1.28
CA ARG A 238 19.35 2.88 0.88
C ARG A 238 18.66 4.03 0.17
N TRP A 239 19.21 5.21 0.35
CA TRP A 239 18.67 6.45 -0.15
C TRP A 239 19.84 7.29 -0.65
N GLU A 240 19.72 7.85 -1.84
CA GLU A 240 20.78 8.63 -2.47
C GLU A 240 20.21 9.95 -2.98
N GLY A 241 20.99 11.01 -2.89
CA GLY A 241 20.57 12.31 -3.40
C GLY A 241 21.51 13.42 -3.00
N MET A 242 20.97 14.62 -2.84
CA MET A 242 21.76 15.83 -2.65
C MET A 242 21.37 16.53 -1.34
N MET A 243 22.33 17.21 -0.74
CA MET A 243 22.07 18.23 0.27
C MET A 243 22.76 19.53 -0.05
N GLU A 244 22.16 20.61 0.42
CA GLU A 244 22.68 21.97 0.30
C GLU A 244 22.63 22.61 1.69
N GLU A 245 23.78 22.93 2.25
CA GLU A 245 23.91 23.74 3.47
C GLU A 245 24.43 25.14 3.11
N THR A 246 23.97 26.12 3.88
CA THR A 246 24.35 27.53 3.70
C THR A 246 25.87 27.68 3.74
N GLY A 247 26.46 28.13 2.64
CA GLY A 247 27.90 28.40 2.53
C GLY A 247 28.77 27.22 2.11
N SER A 248 28.24 26.01 1.91
CA SER A 248 29.02 24.82 1.53
C SER A 248 28.71 24.25 0.14
N GLY A 249 27.77 24.85 -0.59
CA GLY A 249 27.29 24.36 -1.87
C GLY A 249 26.49 23.05 -1.77
N GLU A 250 25.99 22.60 -2.93
CA GLU A 250 25.27 21.34 -3.07
C GLU A 250 26.26 20.16 -3.15
N ARG A 251 26.00 19.07 -2.41
CA ARG A 251 26.86 17.88 -2.38
C ARG A 251 26.05 16.58 -2.30
N PRO A 252 26.56 15.48 -2.88
CA PRO A 252 25.89 14.19 -2.83
C PRO A 252 25.96 13.56 -1.45
N ILE A 253 24.88 12.88 -1.09
CA ILE A 253 24.73 12.14 0.17
C ILE A 253 24.08 10.78 -0.06
N LYS A 254 24.45 9.83 0.79
CA LYS A 254 23.84 8.50 0.85
C LYS A 254 23.39 8.20 2.26
N LEU A 255 22.11 7.95 2.46
CA LEU A 255 21.52 7.57 3.73
C LEU A 255 21.19 6.08 3.72
N ARG A 256 21.66 5.35 4.72
CA ARG A 256 21.29 3.94 4.93
C ARG A 256 20.49 3.83 6.21
N LEU A 257 19.30 3.24 6.12
CA LEU A 257 18.40 3.01 7.24
C LEU A 257 18.09 1.52 7.38
N ARG A 258 18.16 1.01 8.60
CA ARG A 258 17.87 -0.38 8.93
C ARG A 258 17.14 -0.49 10.27
N LEU A 259 16.43 -1.59 10.47
CA LEU A 259 15.87 -1.93 11.77
C LEU A 259 16.87 -2.77 12.57
N GLU A 260 17.08 -2.38 13.81
CA GLU A 260 17.73 -3.16 14.85
C GLU A 260 16.67 -3.53 15.89
N GLY A 261 16.06 -4.70 15.69
CA GLY A 261 14.81 -5.05 16.38
C GLY A 261 13.68 -4.10 15.99
N ALA A 262 13.12 -3.37 16.96
CA ALA A 262 12.08 -2.37 16.72
C ALA A 262 12.63 -0.95 16.48
N ARG A 263 13.93 -0.70 16.72
CA ARG A 263 14.55 0.62 16.62
C ARG A 263 15.12 0.86 15.23
N LEU A 264 14.99 2.09 14.75
CA LEU A 264 15.68 2.54 13.55
C LEU A 264 17.16 2.77 13.89
N ALA A 265 18.04 2.43 12.96
CA ALA A 265 19.47 2.70 13.01
C ALA A 265 19.96 3.00 11.59
N GLY A 266 21.15 3.57 11.44
CA GLY A 266 21.65 3.90 10.12
C GLY A 266 22.95 4.68 10.10
N SER A 267 23.32 5.10 8.89
CA SER A 267 24.46 5.97 8.62
C SER A 267 24.15 6.97 7.51
N LEU A 268 24.81 8.13 7.57
CA LEU A 268 24.86 9.11 6.49
C LEU A 268 26.29 9.13 5.94
N ALA A 269 26.44 8.84 4.66
CA ALA A 269 27.68 9.03 3.94
C ALA A 269 27.65 10.34 3.15
N THR A 270 28.72 11.12 3.27
CA THR A 270 28.94 12.36 2.51
C THR A 270 30.23 12.23 1.72
N GLN A 271 30.26 12.77 0.50
CA GLN A 271 31.48 12.79 -0.29
C GLN A 271 32.09 14.20 -0.27
N ALA A 272 33.37 14.28 0.11
CA ALA A 272 34.18 15.49 0.03
C ALA A 272 35.43 15.20 -0.81
N GLY A 273 35.41 15.59 -2.08
CA GLY A 273 36.45 15.18 -3.05
C GLY A 273 36.45 13.67 -3.27
N GLU A 274 37.59 13.01 -3.07
CA GLU A 274 37.75 11.55 -3.21
C GLU A 274 37.46 10.78 -1.90
N LEU A 275 37.29 11.46 -0.78
CA LEU A 275 37.07 10.83 0.52
C LEU A 275 35.57 10.71 0.81
N ALA A 276 35.10 9.47 0.98
CA ALA A 276 33.78 9.18 1.53
C ALA A 276 33.86 9.14 3.06
N MET A 277 33.11 10.02 3.73
CA MET A 277 32.94 9.98 5.18
C MET A 277 31.59 9.38 5.51
N GLU A 278 31.56 8.29 6.27
CA GLU A 278 30.34 7.65 6.76
C GLU A 278 30.20 7.91 8.26
N VAL A 279 29.06 8.46 8.66
CA VAL A 279 28.80 8.90 10.03
C VAL A 279 27.55 8.20 10.54
N PRO A 280 27.58 7.56 11.72
CA PRO A 280 26.39 6.91 12.28
C PRO A 280 25.31 7.94 12.63
N LEU A 281 24.05 7.54 12.52
CA LEU A 281 22.92 8.39 12.91
C LEU A 281 22.70 8.34 14.42
N GLU A 282 22.53 9.52 15.02
CA GLU A 282 22.10 9.67 16.41
C GLU A 282 20.58 9.81 16.47
N SER A 283 19.95 9.03 17.37
CA SER A 283 18.50 9.04 17.63
C SER A 283 17.61 9.02 16.37
N PRO A 284 17.86 8.15 15.37
CA PRO A 284 17.02 8.09 14.19
C PRO A 284 15.60 7.60 14.56
N SER A 285 14.61 8.26 13.99
CA SER A 285 13.20 8.00 14.25
C SER A 285 12.37 8.18 12.98
N TYR A 286 11.24 7.49 12.93
CA TYR A 286 10.22 7.68 11.91
C TYR A 286 8.84 7.67 12.57
N ASP A 287 8.11 8.76 12.38
CA ASP A 287 6.73 8.91 12.86
C ASP A 287 5.90 9.64 11.81
N LYS A 288 4.72 9.10 11.48
CA LYS A 288 3.72 9.73 10.59
C LYS A 288 4.32 10.28 9.28
N GLY A 289 5.17 9.50 8.62
CA GLY A 289 5.79 9.90 7.35
C GLY A 289 6.98 10.84 7.49
N VAL A 290 7.42 11.18 8.71
CA VAL A 290 8.56 12.06 8.97
C VAL A 290 9.72 11.25 9.50
N VAL A 291 10.85 11.27 8.79
CA VAL A 291 12.13 10.77 9.28
C VAL A 291 12.90 11.90 9.97
N SER A 292 13.50 11.60 11.12
CA SER A 292 14.31 12.56 11.87
C SER A 292 15.54 11.87 12.46
N PHE A 293 16.71 12.48 12.34
CA PHE A 293 17.97 11.97 12.89
C PHE A 293 18.98 13.09 13.09
N VAL A 294 19.97 12.85 13.96
CA VAL A 294 21.09 13.78 14.19
C VAL A 294 22.37 13.19 13.61
N VAL A 295 23.23 14.05 13.06
CA VAL A 295 24.57 13.68 12.58
C VAL A 295 25.60 14.63 13.20
N THR A 296 26.66 14.05 13.77
CA THR A 296 27.79 14.79 14.33
C THR A 296 29.06 14.41 13.57
N SER A 297 29.52 15.30 12.68
CA SER A 297 30.73 15.07 11.86
C SER A 297 31.60 16.32 11.85
N GLY A 298 32.76 16.26 12.53
CA GLY A 298 33.80 17.30 12.50
C GLY A 298 33.38 18.71 12.94
N GLY A 299 32.16 18.90 13.47
CA GLY A 299 31.56 20.20 13.78
C GLY A 299 30.27 20.07 14.59
N ALA A 300 29.50 21.16 14.68
CA ALA A 300 28.29 21.22 15.49
C ALA A 300 27.20 20.24 14.97
N PRO A 301 26.54 19.47 15.85
CA PRO A 301 25.55 18.48 15.45
C PRO A 301 24.42 19.07 14.60
N ARG A 302 24.01 18.32 13.57
CA ARG A 302 22.98 18.69 12.60
C ARG A 302 21.75 17.80 12.76
N LEU A 303 20.59 18.42 12.90
CA LEU A 303 19.30 17.74 12.89
C LEU A 303 18.75 17.72 11.46
N PHE A 304 18.54 16.51 10.93
CA PHE A 304 17.85 16.28 9.67
C PHE A 304 16.42 15.92 9.97
N ARG A 305 15.47 16.59 9.29
CA ARG A 305 14.04 16.27 9.36
C ARG A 305 13.46 16.31 7.96
N GLY A 306 12.95 15.17 7.48
CA GLY A 306 12.39 15.04 6.14
C GLY A 306 11.09 14.26 6.11
N THR A 307 10.30 14.50 5.08
CA THR A 307 9.03 13.82 4.84
C THR A 307 9.21 12.79 3.73
N LEU A 308 8.74 11.57 3.98
CA LEU A 308 8.64 10.53 2.96
C LEU A 308 7.42 10.80 2.07
N GLN A 309 7.66 10.99 0.77
CA GLN A 309 6.64 11.10 -0.26
C GLN A 309 7.03 10.21 -1.44
N GLY A 310 6.25 9.17 -1.70
CA GLY A 310 6.61 8.20 -2.73
C GLY A 310 7.96 7.55 -2.43
N SER A 311 8.84 7.52 -3.42
CA SER A 311 10.24 7.06 -3.32
C SER A 311 11.23 8.16 -2.90
N THR A 312 10.74 9.30 -2.41
CA THR A 312 11.57 10.47 -2.08
C THR A 312 11.46 10.84 -0.61
N ILE A 313 12.58 11.16 0.03
CA ILE A 313 12.64 11.82 1.33
C ILE A 313 13.24 13.21 1.11
N SER A 314 12.47 14.26 1.36
CA SER A 314 12.95 15.63 1.26
C SER A 314 12.70 16.39 2.55
N GLY A 315 13.61 17.29 2.91
CA GLY A 315 13.56 17.92 4.21
C GLY A 315 14.55 19.05 4.44
N THR A 316 14.63 19.47 5.70
CA THR A 316 15.49 20.55 6.16
C THR A 316 16.59 20.05 7.08
N ILE A 317 17.70 20.78 7.08
CA ILE A 317 18.84 20.60 7.98
C ILE A 317 18.84 21.77 8.97
N GLN A 318 18.96 21.50 10.27
CA GLN A 318 18.95 22.49 11.35
C GLN A 318 20.12 22.25 12.30
N ARG A 319 20.46 23.25 13.13
CA ARG A 319 21.43 23.09 14.22
C ARG A 319 20.75 22.31 15.34
N ALA A 320 21.35 21.21 15.82
CA ALA A 320 20.74 20.47 16.93
C ALA A 320 20.86 21.29 18.24
N GLY A 321 19.77 21.38 19.00
CA GLY A 321 19.74 22.07 20.30
C GLY A 321 19.80 23.61 20.26
N GLY A 322 19.70 24.23 19.07
CA GLY A 322 19.64 25.69 18.89
C GLY A 322 18.33 26.16 18.26
N ASP A 323 18.31 27.40 17.76
CA ASP A 323 17.16 27.93 17.02
C ASP A 323 16.80 27.04 15.83
N LYS A 324 15.49 26.83 15.61
CA LYS A 324 14.92 25.98 14.54
C LYS A 324 15.10 26.57 13.13
N GLN A 325 16.05 27.47 12.95
CA GLN A 325 16.34 28.07 11.65
C GLN A 325 16.95 27.03 10.72
N ALA A 326 16.38 26.89 9.52
CA ALA A 326 16.91 25.98 8.51
C ALA A 326 18.30 26.45 8.06
N LEU A 327 19.30 25.59 8.25
CA LEU A 327 20.65 25.75 7.75
C LEU A 327 20.81 25.26 6.32
N GLY A 328 19.90 24.41 5.87
CA GLY A 328 19.96 23.77 4.56
C GLY A 328 18.75 22.90 4.26
N ARG A 329 18.82 22.24 3.11
CA ARG A 329 17.81 21.29 2.62
C ARG A 329 18.48 20.03 2.10
N PHE A 330 17.73 18.95 2.05
CA PHE A 330 18.17 17.71 1.42
C PHE A 330 17.01 17.06 0.66
N SER A 331 17.36 16.29 -0.36
CA SER A 331 16.42 15.46 -1.11
C SER A 331 17.10 14.16 -1.48
N LEU A 332 16.47 13.05 -1.10
CA LEU A 332 16.95 11.70 -1.28
C LEU A 332 15.91 10.90 -2.05
N ARG A 333 16.36 10.05 -2.97
CA ARG A 333 15.53 9.04 -3.63
C ARG A 333 15.94 7.65 -3.17
N TYR A 334 14.97 6.76 -3.05
CA TYR A 334 15.21 5.36 -2.72
C TYR A 334 16.15 4.73 -3.76
N ALA A 335 17.18 4.04 -3.29
CA ALA A 335 18.13 3.27 -4.07
C ALA A 335 18.19 1.85 -3.51
N GLU A 336 18.23 0.83 -4.36
CA GLU A 336 18.24 -0.59 -3.93
C GLU A 336 19.46 -0.99 -3.09
#